data_AF-A0A5J4UJM8-F1
#
_entry.id   AF-A0A5J4UJM8-F1
#
_cell.length_a   1.000
_cell.length_b   1.000
_cell.length_c   1.000
_cell.angle_alpha   90.00
_cell.angle_beta   90.00
_cell.angle_gamma   90.00
#
_symmetry.space_group_name_H-M   'P 1'
#
loop_
_entity.id
_entity.type
_entity.pdbx_description
1 polymer ?
#
loop_
_entity_poly.entity_id
_entity_poly.type
_entity_poly.pdbx_seq_one_letter_code
_entity_poly.pdbx_strand_id
1 'polypeptide(L)'
;MSGLEIQSVRTSSYRSLLSSRTEANEILTIVGNLGKLKENELKDSLLQLLFIISSNPEGQPIQGGKLLIQEVVKVFSLQKNSEIQALCINILISFNAKTGQPLQESHIHILCTALLQSIQSMDSEITEGATISMIQTLMRMKEIRQFLILDLGQS
;
A
#
# COMPACT_ATOMS: atom_id res chain seq x y z
N MET A 1 -34.58 -43.68 9.32
CA MET A 1 -34.82 -42.28 9.73
C MET A 1 -33.53 -41.51 9.48
N SER A 2 -33.42 -40.89 8.31
CA SER A 2 -32.20 -40.20 7.88
C SER A 2 -32.27 -38.74 8.37
N GLY A 3 -31.44 -38.41 9.35
CA GLY A 3 -31.30 -37.04 9.85
C GLY A 3 -30.53 -36.19 8.85
N LEU A 4 -31.15 -35.09 8.41
CA LEU A 4 -30.54 -34.08 7.54
C LEU A 4 -29.48 -33.29 8.31
N GLU A 5 -28.24 -33.35 7.84
CA GLU A 5 -27.19 -32.40 8.19
C GLU A 5 -27.52 -31.03 7.57
N ILE A 6 -27.89 -30.06 8.41
CA ILE A 6 -28.06 -28.68 7.99
C ILE A 6 -26.66 -28.08 7.83
N GLN A 7 -26.21 -27.96 6.58
CA GLN A 7 -25.03 -27.18 6.24
C GLN A 7 -25.26 -25.72 6.66
N SER A 8 -24.45 -25.25 7.60
CA SER A 8 -24.36 -23.84 7.99
C SER A 8 -23.85 -23.03 6.80
N VAL A 9 -24.77 -22.41 6.06
CA VAL A 9 -24.45 -21.40 5.06
C VAL A 9 -23.96 -20.16 5.82
N ARG A 10 -22.65 -19.85 5.73
CA ARG A 10 -22.08 -18.58 6.20
C ARG A 10 -22.70 -17.45 5.37
N THR A 11 -23.78 -16.85 5.86
CA THR A 11 -24.31 -15.61 5.29
C THR A 11 -23.42 -14.45 5.72
N SER A 12 -22.60 -13.93 4.80
CA SER A 12 -22.02 -12.60 4.96
C SER A 12 -23.16 -11.59 5.12
N SER A 13 -23.13 -10.80 6.20
CA SER A 13 -24.19 -9.83 6.49
C SER A 13 -24.25 -8.77 5.38
N TYR A 14 -25.45 -8.49 4.84
CA TYR A 14 -25.68 -7.41 3.86
C TYR A 14 -25.08 -6.07 4.31
N ARG A 15 -25.01 -5.81 5.63
CA ARG A 15 -24.38 -4.62 6.19
C ARG A 15 -22.86 -4.59 5.94
N SER A 16 -22.18 -5.73 6.03
CA SER A 16 -20.76 -5.88 5.72
C SER A 16 -20.47 -5.69 4.22
N LEU A 17 -21.37 -6.17 3.36
CA LEU A 17 -21.27 -5.96 1.90
C LEU A 17 -21.47 -4.48 1.52
N LEU A 18 -22.37 -3.76 2.20
CA LEU A 18 -22.58 -2.34 1.97
C LEU A 18 -21.40 -1.49 2.48
N SER A 19 -20.88 -1.78 3.68
CA SER A 19 -19.70 -1.08 4.21
C SER A 19 -18.47 -1.27 3.32
N SER A 20 -18.16 -2.50 2.93
CA SER A 20 -17.04 -2.79 2.01
C SER A 20 -17.21 -2.15 0.64
N ARG A 21 -18.45 -2.03 0.14
CA ARG A 21 -18.73 -1.34 -1.13
C ARG A 21 -18.56 0.17 -1.03
N THR A 22 -18.90 0.79 0.10
CA THR A 22 -18.69 2.23 0.33
C THR A 22 -17.20 2.55 0.41
N GLU A 23 -16.42 1.78 1.19
CA GLU A 23 -14.96 1.95 1.31
C GLU A 23 -14.24 1.72 -0.03
N ALA A 24 -14.65 0.70 -0.80
CA ALA A 24 -14.11 0.46 -2.14
C ALA A 24 -14.35 1.63 -3.11
N ASN A 25 -15.52 2.28 -2.99
CA ASN A 25 -15.87 3.43 -3.83
C ASN A 25 -15.08 4.68 -3.42
N GLU A 26 -14.77 4.81 -2.13
CA GLU A 26 -13.92 5.88 -1.60
C GLU A 26 -12.47 5.76 -2.10
N ILE A 27 -11.88 4.56 -2.05
CA ILE A 27 -10.51 4.33 -2.57
C ILE A 27 -10.42 4.72 -4.05
N LEU A 28 -11.32 4.22 -4.89
CA LEU A 28 -11.32 4.53 -6.33
C LEU A 28 -11.51 6.03 -6.60
N THR A 29 -12.34 6.70 -5.80
CA THR A 29 -12.58 8.14 -5.91
C THR A 29 -11.34 8.95 -5.54
N ILE A 30 -10.68 8.62 -4.43
CA ILE A 30 -9.46 9.29 -3.99
C ILE A 30 -8.36 9.10 -5.04
N VAL A 31 -8.11 7.85 -5.42
CA VAL A 31 -7.05 7.48 -6.37
C VAL A 31 -7.26 8.16 -7.73
N GLY A 32 -8.50 8.21 -8.24
CA GLY A 32 -8.82 8.87 -9.51
C GLY A 32 -8.61 10.40 -9.53
N ASN A 33 -8.46 11.02 -8.35
CA ASN A 33 -8.25 12.46 -8.22
C ASN A 33 -6.81 12.84 -7.87
N LEU A 34 -5.98 11.92 -7.37
CA LEU A 34 -4.62 12.19 -6.90
C LEU A 34 -3.79 13.04 -7.88
N GLY A 35 -3.81 12.72 -9.18
CA GLY A 35 -3.03 13.45 -10.19
C GLY A 35 -3.46 14.90 -10.44
N LYS A 36 -4.60 15.35 -9.88
CA LYS A 36 -5.12 16.72 -10.03
C LYS A 36 -4.85 17.59 -8.80
N LEU A 37 -4.59 16.96 -7.66
CA LEU A 37 -4.42 17.64 -6.37
C LEU A 37 -3.00 18.19 -6.24
N LYS A 38 -2.85 19.25 -5.45
CA LYS A 38 -1.56 19.90 -5.21
C LYS A 38 -1.29 20.04 -3.71
N GLU A 39 -0.01 19.95 -3.36
CA GLU A 39 0.52 20.29 -2.02
C GLU A 39 -0.34 19.73 -0.88
N ASN A 40 -0.99 20.58 -0.09
CA ASN A 40 -1.76 20.19 1.08
C ASN A 40 -2.97 19.32 0.74
N GLU A 41 -3.69 19.61 -0.34
CA GLU A 41 -4.84 18.78 -0.76
C GLU A 41 -4.40 17.36 -1.16
N LEU A 42 -3.24 17.28 -1.80
CA LEU A 42 -2.62 16.00 -2.15
C LEU A 42 -2.20 15.26 -0.88
N LYS A 43 -1.53 15.94 0.04
CA LYS A 43 -1.08 15.38 1.33
C LYS A 43 -2.28 14.84 2.14
N ASP A 44 -3.34 15.62 2.28
CA ASP A 44 -4.55 15.22 3.02
C ASP A 44 -5.22 14.01 2.37
N SER A 45 -5.29 13.98 1.04
CA SER A 45 -5.85 12.84 0.31
C SER A 45 -5.00 11.58 0.44
N LEU A 46 -3.67 11.70 0.45
CA LEU A 46 -2.76 10.58 0.70
C LEU A 46 -2.88 10.07 2.15
N LEU A 47 -3.04 10.96 3.14
CA LEU A 47 -3.27 10.57 4.53
C LEU A 47 -4.60 9.83 4.69
N GLN A 48 -5.68 10.30 4.05
CA GLN A 48 -6.97 9.60 4.02
C GLN A 48 -6.83 8.22 3.37
N LEU A 49 -6.14 8.14 2.23
CA LEU A 49 -5.92 6.87 1.55
C LEU A 49 -5.11 5.89 2.42
N LEU A 50 -4.06 6.37 3.08
CA LEU A 50 -3.26 5.57 4.01
C LEU A 50 -4.10 5.05 5.16
N PHE A 51 -4.97 5.87 5.73
CA PHE A 51 -5.87 5.49 6.81
C PHE A 51 -6.82 4.37 6.39
N ILE A 52 -7.47 4.51 5.23
CA ILE A 52 -8.42 3.51 4.71
C ILE A 52 -7.71 2.18 4.49
N ILE A 53 -6.54 2.19 3.82
CA ILE A 53 -5.75 0.98 3.55
C ILE A 53 -5.30 0.32 4.86
N SER A 54 -4.80 1.10 5.81
CA SER A 54 -4.30 0.58 7.08
C SER A 54 -5.41 -0.02 7.95
N SER A 55 -6.63 0.49 7.79
CA SER A 55 -7.83 -0.02 8.48
C SER A 55 -8.43 -1.26 7.82
N ASN A 56 -8.04 -1.59 6.58
CA ASN A 56 -8.53 -2.78 5.90
C ASN A 56 -8.08 -4.07 6.63
N PRO A 57 -8.92 -5.11 6.76
CA PRO A 57 -8.50 -6.37 7.37
C PRO A 57 -7.39 -7.07 6.58
N GLU A 58 -6.47 -7.73 7.29
CA GLU A 58 -5.40 -8.51 6.64
C GLU A 58 -5.98 -9.65 5.80
N GLY A 59 -5.39 -9.87 4.62
CA GLY A 59 -5.80 -10.90 3.66
C GLY A 59 -7.04 -10.55 2.83
N GLN A 60 -7.69 -9.40 3.06
CA GLN A 60 -8.83 -8.97 2.26
C GLN A 60 -8.36 -8.19 1.02
N PRO A 61 -8.87 -8.52 -0.18
CA PRO A 61 -8.53 -7.78 -1.38
C PRO A 61 -9.09 -6.36 -1.32
N ILE A 62 -8.26 -5.39 -1.70
CA ILE A 62 -8.68 -3.99 -1.85
C ILE A 62 -9.13 -3.79 -3.30
N GLN A 63 -10.40 -3.46 -3.49
CA GLN A 63 -10.93 -3.13 -4.82
C GLN A 63 -10.23 -1.87 -5.36
N GLY A 64 -9.82 -1.90 -6.63
CA GLY A 64 -9.05 -0.82 -7.23
C GLY A 64 -7.55 -0.86 -6.92
N GLY A 65 -7.04 -1.90 -6.26
CA GLY A 65 -5.64 -2.01 -5.85
C GLY A 65 -4.61 -1.79 -6.98
N LYS A 66 -4.88 -2.27 -8.19
CA LYS A 66 -4.00 -2.03 -9.34
C LYS A 66 -3.91 -0.54 -9.70
N LEU A 67 -5.05 0.16 -9.74
CA LEU A 67 -5.10 1.59 -10.03
C LEU A 67 -4.45 2.41 -8.91
N LEU A 68 -4.67 2.00 -7.66
CA LEU A 68 -4.03 2.57 -6.48
C LEU A 68 -2.50 2.53 -6.62
N ILE A 69 -1.93 1.36 -6.90
CA ILE A 69 -0.47 1.23 -7.09
C ILE A 69 0.01 2.17 -8.19
N GLN A 70 -0.67 2.17 -9.35
CA GLN A 70 -0.26 2.97 -10.51
C GLN A 70 -0.25 4.47 -10.22
N GLU A 71 -1.34 5.00 -9.66
CA GLU A 71 -1.43 6.44 -9.40
C GLU A 71 -0.53 6.87 -8.23
N VAL A 72 -0.37 6.04 -7.20
CA VAL A 72 0.54 6.35 -6.08
C VAL A 72 2.00 6.37 -6.55
N VAL A 73 2.41 5.40 -7.38
CA VAL A 73 3.76 5.39 -7.99
C VAL A 73 3.98 6.62 -8.88
N LYS A 74 2.95 7.01 -9.63
CA LYS A 74 3.00 8.20 -10.48
C LYS A 74 3.14 9.48 -9.65
N VAL A 75 2.36 9.63 -8.58
CA VAL A 75 2.50 10.75 -7.64
C VAL A 75 3.90 10.78 -7.07
N PHE A 76 4.38 9.66 -6.53
CA PHE A 76 5.74 9.54 -6.00
C PHE A 76 6.81 10.04 -6.99
N SER A 77 6.71 9.60 -8.24
CA SER A 77 7.69 9.91 -9.30
C SER A 77 7.71 11.39 -9.72
N LEU A 78 6.59 12.10 -9.53
CA LEU A 78 6.43 13.50 -9.96
C LEU A 78 6.70 14.50 -8.82
N GLN A 79 6.67 14.05 -7.57
CA GLN A 79 6.78 14.93 -6.40
C GLN A 79 8.23 15.12 -5.99
N LYS A 80 8.57 16.34 -5.55
CA LYS A 80 9.87 16.69 -4.95
C LYS A 80 9.82 16.84 -3.44
N ASN A 81 8.62 16.87 -2.87
CA ASN A 81 8.41 16.99 -1.44
C ASN A 81 8.62 15.63 -0.78
N SER A 82 9.60 15.56 0.13
CA SER A 82 9.99 14.32 0.82
C SER A 82 8.88 13.73 1.69
N GLU A 83 8.05 14.57 2.31
CA GLU A 83 6.92 14.13 3.13
C GLU A 83 5.84 13.45 2.28
N ILE A 84 5.50 14.04 1.13
CA ILE A 84 4.55 13.45 0.18
C ILE A 84 5.09 12.15 -0.42
N GLN A 85 6.39 12.10 -0.71
CA GLN A 85 7.06 10.87 -1.16
C GLN A 85 7.00 9.77 -0.09
N ALA A 86 7.27 10.11 1.17
CA ALA A 86 7.17 9.18 2.31
C ALA A 86 5.74 8.64 2.48
N LEU A 87 4.71 9.48 2.32
CA LEU A 87 3.31 9.04 2.35
C LEU A 87 3.01 8.04 1.24
N CYS A 88 3.50 8.27 0.01
CA CYS A 88 3.31 7.34 -1.09
C CYS A 88 3.96 5.97 -0.80
N ILE A 89 5.16 5.96 -0.23
CA ILE A 89 5.87 4.74 0.18
C ILE A 89 5.05 3.99 1.24
N ASN A 90 4.60 4.69 2.29
CA ASN A 90 3.79 4.09 3.37
C ASN A 90 2.49 3.47 2.84
N ILE A 91 1.84 4.11 1.87
CA ILE A 91 0.65 3.57 1.20
C ILE A 91 0.96 2.25 0.49
N LEU A 92 2.04 2.19 -0.29
CA LEU A 92 2.42 0.98 -1.03
C LEU A 92 2.78 -0.18 -0.09
N ILE A 93 3.49 0.11 1.01
CA ILE A 93 3.86 -0.88 2.03
C ILE A 93 2.61 -1.39 2.73
N SER A 94 1.75 -0.49 3.23
CA SER A 94 0.50 -0.88 3.88
C SER A 94 -0.40 -1.68 2.95
N PHE A 95 -0.54 -1.27 1.70
CA PHE A 95 -1.33 -1.99 0.70
C PHE A 95 -0.82 -3.41 0.50
N ASN A 96 0.48 -3.57 0.28
CA ASN A 96 1.06 -4.89 0.09
C ASN A 96 0.92 -5.75 1.34
N ALA A 97 1.23 -5.19 2.52
CA ALA A 97 1.14 -5.89 3.80
C ALA A 97 -0.29 -6.38 4.10
N LYS A 98 -1.32 -5.64 3.68
CA LYS A 98 -2.72 -6.00 3.89
C LYS A 98 -3.25 -7.01 2.88
N THR A 99 -2.88 -6.88 1.61
CA THR A 99 -3.51 -7.64 0.53
C THR A 99 -2.70 -8.86 0.10
N GLY A 100 -1.39 -8.88 0.40
CA GLY A 100 -0.46 -9.87 -0.16
C GLY A 100 -0.36 -9.83 -1.68
N GLN A 101 -0.90 -8.80 -2.34
CA GLN A 101 -0.86 -8.70 -3.79
C GLN A 101 0.58 -8.42 -4.25
N PRO A 102 1.07 -9.18 -5.25
CA PRO A 102 2.43 -9.01 -5.73
C PRO A 102 2.57 -7.62 -6.38
N LEU A 103 3.59 -6.89 -5.94
CA LEU A 103 4.07 -5.71 -6.67
C LEU A 103 4.85 -6.18 -7.90
N GLN A 104 4.75 -5.44 -9.00
CA GLN A 104 5.60 -5.68 -10.17
C GLN A 104 7.06 -5.31 -9.86
N GLU A 105 8.00 -5.93 -10.57
CA GLU A 105 9.44 -5.72 -10.36
C GLU A 105 9.84 -4.25 -10.45
N SER A 106 9.29 -3.50 -11.42
CA SER A 106 9.51 -2.05 -11.53
C SER A 106 9.03 -1.27 -10.30
N HIS A 107 7.89 -1.65 -9.70
CA HIS A 107 7.38 -1.03 -8.48
C HIS A 107 8.26 -1.39 -7.27
N ILE A 108 8.77 -2.61 -7.22
CA ILE A 108 9.71 -3.06 -6.19
C ILE A 108 11.01 -2.26 -6.27
N HIS A 109 11.57 -2.11 -7.47
CA HIS A 109 12.78 -1.33 -7.69
C HIS A 109 12.58 0.13 -7.25
N ILE A 110 11.49 0.78 -7.68
CA ILE A 110 11.17 2.16 -7.27
C ILE A 110 11.08 2.26 -5.75
N LEU A 111 10.37 1.34 -5.10
CA LEU A 111 10.21 1.33 -3.65
C LEU A 111 11.56 1.16 -2.92
N CYS A 112 12.40 0.20 -3.37
CA CYS A 112 13.70 -0.07 -2.76
C CYS A 112 14.67 1.11 -2.94
N THR A 113 14.76 1.67 -4.15
CA THR A 113 15.60 2.85 -4.41
C THR A 113 15.16 4.03 -3.54
N ALA A 114 13.86 4.27 -3.44
CA ALA A 114 13.31 5.36 -2.64
C ALA A 114 13.60 5.19 -1.15
N LEU A 115 13.38 3.99 -0.60
CA LEU A 115 13.67 3.69 0.80
C LEU A 115 15.17 3.84 1.12
N LEU A 116 16.05 3.36 0.24
CA LEU A 116 17.50 3.54 0.40
C LEU A 116 17.89 5.02 0.43
N GLN A 117 17.31 5.83 -0.46
CA GLN A 117 17.53 7.27 -0.48
C GLN A 117 16.98 7.96 0.78
N SER A 118 15.80 7.56 1.27
CA SER A 118 15.22 8.08 2.51
C SER A 118 16.02 7.72 3.75
N ILE A 119 16.61 6.52 3.82
CA ILE A 119 17.53 6.11 4.89
C ILE A 119 18.82 6.93 4.88
N GLN A 120 19.25 7.37 3.69
CA GLN A 120 20.42 8.23 3.52
C GLN A 120 20.10 9.72 3.76
N SER A 121 18.88 10.05 4.17
CA SER A 121 18.49 11.42 4.51
C SER A 121 19.26 11.93 5.75
N MET A 122 19.51 13.25 5.78
CA MET A 122 20.05 13.90 6.99
C MET A 122 18.99 14.14 8.07
N ASP A 123 17.71 13.94 7.75
CA ASP A 123 16.59 14.06 8.68
C ASP A 123 16.40 12.73 9.43
N SER A 124 16.62 12.75 10.74
CA SER A 124 16.57 11.56 11.59
C SER A 124 15.18 10.94 11.69
N GLU A 125 14.10 11.73 11.66
CA GLU A 125 12.73 11.20 11.73
C GLU A 125 12.38 10.47 10.42
N ILE A 126 12.79 11.03 9.28
CA ILE A 126 12.65 10.39 7.97
C ILE A 126 13.46 9.08 7.93
N THR A 127 14.69 9.09 8.42
CA THR A 127 15.58 7.93 8.42
C THR A 127 15.06 6.80 9.30
N GLU A 128 14.57 7.10 10.51
CA GLU A 128 14.00 6.09 11.41
C GLU A 128 12.73 5.46 10.82
N GLY A 129 11.81 6.30 10.32
CA GLY A 129 10.58 5.83 9.67
C GLY A 129 10.85 4.98 8.43
N ALA A 130 11.80 5.39 7.58
CA ALA A 130 12.21 4.62 6.40
C ALA A 130 12.87 3.29 6.77
N THR A 131 13.69 3.27 7.82
CA THR A 131 14.35 2.04 8.31
C THR A 131 13.33 1.03 8.82
N ILE A 132 12.38 1.44 9.66
CA ILE A 132 11.29 0.58 10.15
C ILE A 132 10.47 0.05 8.98
N SER A 133 10.12 0.93 8.04
CA SER A 133 9.33 0.58 6.85
C SER A 133 10.06 -0.42 5.95
N MET A 134 11.38 -0.27 5.76
CA MET A 134 12.20 -1.22 5.02
C MET A 134 12.24 -2.58 5.72
N ILE A 135 12.46 -2.63 7.04
CA ILE A 135 12.47 -3.87 7.82
C ILE A 135 11.13 -4.60 7.68
N GLN A 136 10.01 -3.89 7.85
CA GLN A 136 8.67 -4.47 7.72
C GLN A 136 8.41 -5.00 6.31
N THR A 137 8.83 -4.24 5.30
CA THR A 137 8.74 -4.62 3.89
C THR A 137 9.56 -5.88 3.60
N LEU A 138 10.79 -5.97 4.11
CA LEU A 138 11.65 -7.15 3.99
C LEU A 138 11.06 -8.38 4.69
N MET A 139 10.43 -8.18 5.84
CA MET A 139 9.79 -9.28 6.57
C MET A 139 8.55 -9.80 5.84
N ARG A 140 7.77 -8.91 5.22
CA ARG A 140 6.46 -9.22 4.62
C ARG A 140 6.49 -9.55 3.13
N MET A 141 7.50 -9.10 2.39
CA MET A 141 7.64 -9.35 0.94
C MET A 141 8.81 -10.29 0.65
N LYS A 142 8.52 -11.51 0.18
CA LYS A 142 9.57 -12.48 -0.21
C LYS A 142 10.28 -12.04 -1.50
N GLU A 143 9.55 -11.39 -2.38
CA GLU A 143 10.00 -10.85 -3.66
C GLU A 143 11.05 -9.75 -3.46
N ILE A 144 10.88 -8.91 -2.43
CA ILE A 144 11.85 -7.85 -2.10
C ILE A 144 13.12 -8.43 -1.48
N ARG A 145 13.00 -9.47 -0.65
CA ARG A 145 14.17 -10.23 -0.18
C ARG A 145 14.96 -10.81 -1.35
N GLN A 146 14.28 -11.40 -2.34
CA GLN A 146 14.94 -11.92 -3.54
C GLN A 146 15.59 -10.81 -4.36
N PHE A 147 14.88 -9.69 -4.59
CA PHE A 147 15.39 -8.54 -5.32
C PHE A 147 16.69 -8.00 -4.69
N LEU A 148 16.70 -7.74 -3.39
CA LEU A 148 17.88 -7.20 -2.70
C LEU A 148 19.05 -8.19 -2.64
N ILE A 149 18.79 -9.50 -2.53
CA ILE A 149 19.86 -10.51 -2.55
C ILE A 149 20.49 -10.62 -3.95
N LEU A 150 19.70 -10.49 -5.01
CA LEU A 150 20.17 -10.61 -6.39
C LEU A 150 20.91 -9.36 -6.88
N ASP A 151 20.42 -8.16 -6.55
CA ASP A 151 21.03 -6.90 -7.03
C ASP A 151 22.25 -6.45 -6.18
N LEU A 152 22.25 -6.64 -4.86
CA LEU A 152 23.41 -6.27 -4.00
C LEU A 152 24.50 -7.36 -3.94
N GLY A 153 24.21 -8.57 -4.43
CA GLY A 153 25.17 -9.68 -4.48
C GLY A 153 26.09 -9.66 -5.70
N GLN A 154 25.85 -8.76 -6.67
CA GLN A 154 26.63 -8.66 -7.90
C GLN A 154 27.44 -7.35 -8.05
N SER A 155 27.47 -6.50 -7.01
CA SER A 155 28.34 -5.30 -6.96
C SER A 155 29.63 -5.56 -6.19
#